data_AF-A0AAP8SV27-F1
#
_entry.id   AF-A0AAP8SV27-F1
#
_cell.length_a   1.000
_cell.length_b   1.000
_cell.length_c   1.000
_cell.angle_alpha   90.00
_cell.angle_beta   90.00
_cell.angle_gamma   90.00
#
_symmetry.space_group_name_H-M   'P 1'
#
loop_
_entity.id
_entity.type
_entity.pdbx_description
1 polymer ?
#
loop_
_entity_poly.entity_id
_entity_poly.type
_entity_poly.pdbx_seq_one_letter_code
_entity_poly.pdbx_strand_id
1 'polypeptide(L)' 'MEASEHDFFNVLNDIVLLKFDTLAPWEKNVITDLHNRAIIRQPISNKQKEIVWKIAKKTSKKK' A
#
# COMPACT_ATOMS: atom_id res chain seq x y z
N MET A 1 0.11 -1.19 19.78
CA MET A 1 0.11 -0.99 18.31
C MET A 1 0.56 -2.31 17.72
N GLU A 2 -0.33 -3.05 17.10
CA GLU A 2 0.03 -4.39 16.61
C GLU A 2 1.05 -4.26 15.49
N ALA A 3 2.11 -5.07 15.52
CA ALA A 3 3.18 -5.06 14.51
C ALA A 3 2.62 -5.09 13.06
N SER A 4 1.47 -5.73 12.86
CA SER A 4 0.78 -5.85 11.58
C SER A 4 0.32 -4.52 10.95
N GLU A 5 -0.04 -3.50 11.74
CA GLU A 5 -0.47 -2.20 11.22
C GLU A 5 0.73 -1.33 10.84
N HIS A 6 1.78 -1.36 11.66
CA HIS A 6 3.03 -0.65 11.38
C HIS A 6 3.71 -1.20 10.11
N ASP A 7 3.76 -2.52 9.97
CA ASP A 7 4.32 -3.17 8.78
C ASP A 7 3.52 -2.83 7.52
N PHE A 8 2.18 -2.79 7.62
CA PHE A 8 1.32 -2.39 6.51
C PHE A 8 1.56 -0.93 6.09
N PHE A 9 1.71 -0.03 7.06
CA PHE A 9 2.01 1.38 6.79
C PHE A 9 3.37 1.54 6.08
N ASN A 10 4.39 0.79 6.50
CA ASN A 10 5.70 0.81 5.84
C ASN A 10 5.61 0.33 4.39
N VAL A 11 4.82 -0.71 4.11
CA VAL A 11 4.61 -1.18 2.73
C VAL A 11 3.93 -0.12 1.87
N LEU A 12 2.93 0.58 2.39
CA LEU A 12 2.31 1.69 1.66
C LEU A 12 3.31 2.80 1.35
N ASN A 13 4.13 3.19 2.34
CA ASN A 13 5.18 4.20 2.15
C ASN A 13 6.21 3.76 1.10
N ASP A 14 6.70 2.51 1.17
CA ASP A 14 7.66 1.99 0.20
C ASP A 14 7.10 2.01 -1.23
N ILE A 15 5.83 1.67 -1.40
CA ILE A 15 5.18 1.73 -2.71
C ILE A 15 5.12 3.18 -3.20
N VAL A 16 4.69 4.12 -2.36
CA VAL A 16 4.57 5.55 -2.71
C VAL A 16 5.94 6.16 -3.03
N LEU A 17 6.97 5.86 -2.24
CA LEU A 17 8.29 6.49 -2.36
C LEU A 17 9.15 5.87 -3.46
N LEU A 18 9.06 4.55 -3.67
CA LEU A 18 10.02 3.83 -4.50
C LEU A 18 9.43 3.30 -5.81
N LYS A 19 8.11 3.07 -5.87
CA LYS A 19 7.50 2.28 -6.96
C LYS A 19 6.28 2.91 -7.58
N PHE A 20 5.86 4.09 -7.12
CA PHE A 20 4.59 4.71 -7.51
C PHE A 20 4.50 4.88 -9.02
N ASP A 21 5.55 5.36 -9.67
CA ASP A 21 5.55 5.58 -11.13
C ASP A 21 5.40 4.31 -11.96
N THR A 22 5.73 3.15 -11.38
CA THR A 22 5.61 1.85 -12.07
C THR A 22 4.21 1.23 -12.00
N LEU A 23 3.31 1.87 -11.24
CA LEU A 23 1.93 1.41 -11.01
C LEU A 23 1.00 1.82 -12.15
N ALA A 24 0.01 0.96 -12.43
CA ALA A 24 -1.10 1.32 -13.29
C ALA A 24 -1.96 2.44 -12.66
N PRO A 25 -2.72 3.23 -13.44
CA PRO A 25 -3.53 4.32 -12.91
C PRO A 25 -4.50 3.90 -11.78
N TRP A 26 -5.13 2.74 -11.90
CA TRP A 26 -6.03 2.24 -10.86
C TRP A 26 -5.27 1.82 -9.58
N GLU A 27 -4.05 1.29 -9.72
CA GLU A 27 -3.19 0.93 -8.59
C GLU A 27 -2.74 2.20 -7.84
N LYS A 28 -2.38 3.27 -8.57
CA LYS A 28 -2.06 4.58 -8.00
C LYS A 28 -3.21 5.13 -7.16
N ASN A 29 -4.44 5.06 -7.68
CA ASN A 29 -5.63 5.52 -6.96
C ASN A 29 -5.85 4.73 -5.67
N VAL A 30 -5.75 3.40 -5.71
CA VAL A 30 -5.92 2.55 -4.53
C VAL A 30 -4.83 2.83 -3.48
N ILE A 31 -3.56 2.91 -3.89
CA ILE A 31 -2.46 3.16 -2.97
C ILE A 31 -2.59 4.55 -2.33
N THR A 32 -2.97 5.57 -3.09
CA THR A 32 -3.15 6.93 -2.58
C THR A 32 -4.30 7.02 -1.58
N ASP A 33 -5.45 6.41 -1.88
CA ASP A 33 -6.59 6.36 -0.95
C ASP A 33 -6.21 5.65 0.36
N LEU A 34 -5.58 4.47 0.27
CA LEU A 34 -5.22 3.69 1.45
C LEU A 34 -4.07 4.33 2.26
N HIS A 35 -3.12 5.00 1.61
CA HIS A 35 -2.05 5.74 2.27
C HIS A 35 -2.61 6.92 3.07
N ASN A 36 -3.49 7.72 2.46
CA ASN A 36 -4.18 8.81 3.15
C ASN A 36 -4.98 8.30 4.35
N ARG A 37 -5.75 7.22 4.17
CA ARG A 37 -6.51 6.59 5.27
C ARG A 37 -5.60 6.12 6.39
N ALA A 38 -4.45 5.53 6.08
CA ALA A 38 -3.50 5.07 7.08
C ALA A 38 -2.91 6.25 7.87
N ILE A 39 -2.61 7.38 7.22
CA ILE A 39 -2.14 8.61 7.88
C ILE A 39 -3.18 9.13 8.88
N ILE A 40 -4.45 9.22 8.48
CA ILE A 40 -5.53 9.71 9.34
C ILE A 40 -6.10 8.62 10.27
N ARG A 41 -5.43 7.45 10.35
CA ARG A 41 -5.82 6.29 11.17
C ARG A 41 -7.26 5.81 10.94
N GLN A 42 -7.74 5.93 9.71
CA GLN A 42 -9.01 5.34 9.32
C GLN A 42 -8.89 3.82 9.16
N PRO A 43 -9.96 3.05 9.48
CA PRO A 43 -9.95 1.61 9.34
C PRO A 43 -9.71 1.19 7.89
N ILE A 44 -8.83 0.21 7.70
CA ILE A 44 -8.57 -0.43 6.41
C ILE A 44 -8.93 -1.91 6.52
N SER A 45 -9.86 -2.35 5.68
CA SER A 45 -10.34 -3.73 5.68
C SER A 45 -9.26 -4.72 5.24
N ASN A 46 -9.36 -5.97 5.68
CA ASN A 46 -8.43 -7.03 5.28
C ASN A 46 -8.37 -7.22 3.75
N LYS A 47 -9.52 -7.09 3.06
CA LYS A 47 -9.57 -7.15 1.59
C LYS A 47 -8.73 -6.04 0.93
N GLN A 48 -8.79 -4.83 1.47
CA GLN A 48 -7.96 -3.72 1.00
C GLN A 48 -6.48 -3.99 1.28
N LYS A 49 -6.15 -4.51 2.46
CA LYS A 49 -4.77 -4.90 2.81
C LYS A 49 -4.23 -5.95 1.83
N GLU A 50 -5.01 -6.98 1.51
CA GLU A 50 -4.65 -8.00 0.52
C GLU A 50 -4.35 -7.43 -0.87
N ILE A 51 -5.12 -6.42 -1.32
CA ILE A 51 -4.88 -5.75 -2.61
C ILE A 51 -3.51 -5.07 -2.60
N VAL A 52 -3.18 -4.33 -1.54
CA VAL A 52 -1.87 -3.68 -1.39
C VAL A 52 -0.75 -4.71 -1.41
N TRP A 53 -0.90 -5.83 -0.71
CA TRP A 53 0.10 -6.92 -0.73
C TRP A 53 0.30 -7.51 -2.12
N LYS A 54 -0.77 -7.67 -2.92
CA LYS A 54 -0.67 -8.10 -4.33
C LYS A 54 0.12 -7.09 -5.17
N ILE A 55 -0.16 -5.80 -4.99
CA ILE A 55 0.56 -4.71 -5.68
C ILE A 55 2.04 -4.71 -5.26
N ALA A 56 2.34 -4.79 -3.96
CA ALA A 56 3.70 -4.84 -3.42
C ALA A 56 4.50 -6.02 -3.99
N LYS A 57 3.90 -7.21 -4.04
CA LYS A 57 4.53 -8.41 -4.59
C LYS A 57 4.79 -8.30 -6.09
N LYS A 58 3.85 -7.73 -6.85
CA LYS A 58 3.98 -7.47 -8.29
C LYS A 58 5.17 -6.55 -8.57
N THR A 59 5.30 -5.48 -7.80
CA THR A 59 6.36 -4.47 -8.00
C THR A 59 7.70 -4.89 -7.39
N SER A 60 7.74 -5.89 -6.50
CA SER A 60 8.99 -6.49 -5.98
C SER A 60 9.68 -7.40 -7.01
N LYS A 61 8.90 -8.07 -7.87
CA LYS A 61 9.42 -8.97 -8.91
C LYS A 61 10.07 -8.27 -10.11
N LYS A 62 9.95 -6.95 -10.24
CA LYS A 62 10.50 -6.16 -11.36
C LYS A 62 11.95 -5.71 -11.13
N LYS A 63 12.71 -6.39 -10.27
CA LYS A 63 14.09 -6.05 -9.95
C LYS A 63 15.06 -6.81 -10.83
#